data_AF-A0A925U7R4-F1
#
_entry.id   AF-A0A925U7R4-F1
#
_cell.length_a   1.000
_cell.length_b   1.000
_cell.length_c   1.000
_cell.angle_alpha   90.00
_cell.angle_beta   90.00
_cell.angle_gamma   90.00
#
_symmetry.space_group_name_H-M   'P 1'
#
loop_
_entity.id
_entity.type
_entity.pdbx_description
1 polymer ?
#
loop_
_entity_poly.entity_id
_entity_poly.type
_entity_poly.pdbx_seq_one_letter_code
_entity_poly.pdbx_strand_id
1 'polypeptide(L)'
;MTQDAFEKDYYQRISGIKIPEGYKVLESVDNGEFLTITVLEFDKAECKSVMDSIKFDLIPQGKNPNLIGLYLLDKENEQILKNKRLLRNWGQTDKNTWNYVLDTVSCRLYCEIGYPDPGGN
;
A
#
# COMPACT_ATOMS: atom_id res chain seq x y z
N MET A 1 9.49 -18.58 -6.23
CA MET A 1 8.81 -17.28 -6.28
C MET A 1 9.89 -16.23 -6.24
N THR A 2 10.14 -15.58 -7.37
CA THR A 2 11.03 -14.43 -7.44
C THR A 2 10.40 -13.31 -6.61
N GLN A 3 11.16 -12.79 -5.66
CA GLN A 3 10.76 -11.64 -4.86
C GLN A 3 10.90 -10.42 -5.78
N ASP A 4 9.80 -10.00 -6.41
CA ASP A 4 9.84 -8.86 -7.31
C ASP A 4 10.14 -7.60 -6.50
N ALA A 5 11.16 -6.86 -6.95
CA ALA A 5 11.66 -5.70 -6.23
C ALA A 5 10.63 -4.58 -6.25
N PHE A 6 10.40 -3.94 -5.10
CA PHE A 6 9.57 -2.74 -5.01
C PHE A 6 10.11 -1.62 -5.91
N GLU A 7 9.38 -1.31 -6.99
CA GLU A 7 9.71 -0.22 -7.91
C GLU A 7 9.18 1.12 -7.38
N LYS A 8 9.90 1.74 -6.45
CA LYS A 8 9.51 3.03 -5.84
C LYS A 8 9.07 4.06 -6.87
N ASP A 9 9.87 4.26 -7.92
CA ASP A 9 9.59 5.28 -8.93
C ASP A 9 8.28 5.03 -9.67
N TYR A 10 7.92 3.77 -9.90
CA TYR A 10 6.64 3.39 -10.47
C TYR A 10 5.49 3.80 -9.55
N TYR A 11 5.54 3.43 -8.27
CA TYR A 11 4.51 3.75 -7.28
C TYR A 11 4.29 5.25 -7.13
N GLN A 12 5.38 6.03 -7.04
CA GLN A 12 5.31 7.48 -6.91
C GLN A 12 4.80 8.15 -8.19
N ARG A 13 5.17 7.63 -9.38
CA ARG A 13 4.69 8.14 -10.66
C ARG A 13 3.18 7.96 -10.81
N ILE A 14 2.64 6.81 -10.41
CA ILE A 14 1.20 6.52 -10.52
C ILE A 14 0.37 7.31 -9.51
N SER A 15 0.80 7.33 -8.24
CA SER A 15 0.04 7.96 -7.15
C SER A 15 0.27 9.47 -7.03
N GLY A 16 1.37 9.99 -7.58
CA GLY A 16 1.84 11.35 -7.31
C GLY A 16 2.35 11.56 -5.88
N ILE A 17 2.45 10.48 -5.08
CA ILE A 17 2.84 10.52 -3.68
C ILE A 17 4.33 10.29 -3.58
N LYS A 18 5.02 11.09 -2.76
CA LYS A 18 6.42 10.85 -2.40
C LYS A 18 6.50 9.92 -1.20
N ILE A 19 7.10 8.76 -1.40
CA ILE A 19 7.40 7.80 -0.33
C ILE A 19 8.78 8.17 0.24
N PRO A 20 8.94 8.33 1.56
CA PRO A 20 10.25 8.62 2.17
C PRO A 20 11.31 7.57 1.84
N GLU A 21 12.60 7.86 2.07
CA GLU A 21 13.68 6.88 1.80
C GLU A 21 13.87 5.87 2.94
N GLY A 22 13.48 6.21 4.16
CA GLY A 22 13.72 5.40 5.36
C GLY A 22 12.74 4.24 5.55
N TYR A 23 12.61 3.35 4.56
CA TYR A 23 11.77 2.15 4.67
C TYR A 23 12.53 0.84 4.48
N LYS A 24 11.94 -0.23 5.00
CA LYS A 24 12.26 -1.62 4.68
C LYS A 24 11.11 -2.23 3.90
N VAL A 25 11.41 -2.85 2.75
CA VAL A 25 10.43 -3.67 2.03
C VAL A 25 10.29 -4.99 2.78
N LEU A 26 9.09 -5.26 3.31
CA LEU A 26 8.79 -6.54 3.95
C LEU A 26 8.37 -7.58 2.92
N GLU A 27 7.52 -7.18 1.99
CA GLU A 27 6.93 -8.05 0.99
C GLU A 27 6.55 -7.23 -0.24
N SER A 28 6.66 -7.85 -1.41
CA SER A 28 6.31 -7.26 -2.70
C SER A 28 5.83 -8.39 -3.61
N VAL A 29 4.66 -8.20 -4.22
CA VAL A 29 3.99 -9.17 -5.08
C VAL A 29 3.44 -8.42 -6.28
N ASP A 30 3.87 -8.80 -7.47
CA ASP A 30 3.22 -8.44 -8.71
C ASP A 30 2.49 -9.66 -9.25
N ASN A 31 1.20 -9.54 -9.56
CA ASN A 31 0.46 -10.64 -10.17
C ASN A 31 0.71 -10.76 -11.68
N GLY A 32 1.40 -9.78 -12.29
CA GLY A 32 1.73 -9.74 -13.71
C GLY A 32 0.54 -9.50 -14.63
N GLU A 33 -0.64 -9.23 -14.06
CA GLU A 33 -1.88 -9.07 -14.81
C GLU A 33 -2.45 -7.66 -14.64
N PHE A 34 -2.72 -7.23 -13.40
CA PHE A 34 -3.44 -5.98 -13.14
C PHE A 34 -3.12 -5.33 -11.79
N LEU A 35 -2.26 -5.93 -10.97
CA LEU A 35 -2.04 -5.49 -9.59
C LEU A 35 -0.63 -5.75 -9.10
N THR A 36 -0.02 -4.72 -8.49
CA THR A 36 1.19 -4.86 -7.68
C THR A 36 0.97 -4.36 -6.26
N ILE A 37 1.51 -5.09 -5.29
CA ILE A 37 1.30 -4.89 -3.87
C ILE A 37 2.65 -4.89 -3.18
N THR A 38 2.90 -3.91 -2.32
CA THR A 38 4.12 -3.84 -1.52
C THR A 38 3.79 -3.46 -0.08
N VAL A 39 4.47 -4.09 0.89
CA VAL A 39 4.42 -3.71 2.29
C VAL A 39 5.73 -3.06 2.69
N LEU A 40 5.66 -1.80 3.10
CA LEU A 40 6.79 -1.03 3.59
C LEU A 40 6.70 -0.89 5.11
N GLU A 41 7.81 -1.09 5.80
CA GLU A 41 7.93 -0.83 7.24
C GLU A 41 8.85 0.38 7.46
N PHE A 42 8.38 1.31 8.28
CA PHE A 42 9.11 2.52 8.66
C PHE A 42 9.46 2.48 10.14
N ASP A 43 10.51 3.19 10.53
CA ASP A 43 10.67 3.52 11.94
C ASP A 43 9.60 4.53 12.40
N LYS A 44 9.56 4.82 13.70
CA LYS A 44 8.53 5.72 14.26
C LYS A 44 8.65 7.16 13.76
N ALA A 45 9.86 7.65 13.51
CA ALA A 45 10.08 9.01 13.06
C ALA A 45 9.65 9.16 11.59
N GLU A 46 10.05 8.22 10.74
CA GLU A 46 9.65 8.15 9.33
C GLU A 46 8.15 7.90 9.18
N CYS A 47 7.55 7.02 10.00
CA CYS A 47 6.10 6.82 9.99
C CYS A 47 5.34 8.13 10.24
N LYS A 48 5.82 8.96 11.17
CA LYS A 48 5.25 10.28 11.39
C LYS A 48 5.42 11.18 10.16
N SER A 49 6.59 11.17 9.54
CA SER A 49 6.83 11.87 8.28
C SER A 49 5.87 11.44 7.17
N VAL A 50 5.59 10.14 7.04
CA VAL A 50 4.60 9.58 6.10
C VAL A 50 3.21 10.12 6.41
N MET A 51 2.78 10.09 7.69
CA MET A 51 1.47 10.62 8.11
C MET A 51 1.30 12.11 7.79
N ASP A 52 2.37 12.90 7.95
CA ASP A 52 2.33 14.34 7.75
C ASP A 52 2.46 14.73 6.27
N SER A 53 3.14 13.93 5.45
CA SER A 53 3.43 14.22 4.04
C SER A 53 2.34 13.75 3.07
N ILE A 54 1.58 12.72 3.45
CA ILE A 54 0.52 12.15 2.62
C ILE A 54 -0.83 12.52 3.24
N LYS A 55 -1.76 12.99 2.42
CA LYS A 55 -3.13 13.24 2.88
C LYS A 55 -3.88 11.92 3.05
N PHE A 56 -3.99 11.45 4.28
CA PHE A 56 -4.77 10.27 4.60
C PHE A 56 -6.14 10.62 5.21
N ASP A 57 -7.13 9.80 4.88
CA ASP A 57 -8.42 9.73 5.55
C ASP A 57 -8.41 8.64 6.63
N LEU A 58 -9.09 8.89 7.75
CA LEU A 58 -9.24 7.88 8.79
C LEU A 58 -10.17 6.76 8.32
N ILE A 59 -9.72 5.50 8.42
CA ILE A 59 -10.62 4.35 8.29
C ILE A 59 -11.26 4.09 9.65
N PRO A 60 -12.60 4.15 9.79
CA PRO A 60 -13.27 3.83 11.03
C PRO A 60 -12.93 2.41 11.50
N GLN A 61 -12.71 2.26 12.81
CA GLN A 61 -12.38 0.97 13.40
C GLN A 61 -13.44 -0.09 13.04
N GLY A 62 -12.97 -1.29 12.65
CA GLY A 62 -13.84 -2.40 12.24
C GLY A 62 -14.32 -2.35 10.80
N LYS A 63 -13.99 -1.30 10.02
CA LYS A 63 -14.19 -1.31 8.57
C LYS A 63 -13.01 -1.91 7.84
N ASN A 64 -13.30 -2.78 6.87
CA ASN A 64 -12.29 -3.34 5.98
C ASN A 64 -11.85 -2.28 4.95
N PRO A 65 -10.55 -2.00 4.78
CA PRO A 65 -10.05 -1.09 3.76
C PRO A 65 -10.25 -1.56 2.31
N ASN A 66 -10.74 -2.79 2.10
CA ASN A 66 -10.93 -3.40 0.78
C ASN A 66 -9.66 -3.33 -0.07
N LEU A 67 -8.53 -3.76 0.49
CA LEU A 67 -7.33 -4.04 -0.28
C LEU A 67 -7.49 -5.44 -0.88
N ILE A 68 -7.64 -5.51 -2.20
CA ILE A 68 -7.69 -6.80 -2.93
C ILE A 68 -6.39 -7.57 -2.66
N GLY A 69 -5.28 -6.83 -2.56
CA GLY A 69 -3.98 -7.35 -2.23
C GLY A 69 -3.83 -7.87 -0.81
N LEU A 70 -4.62 -7.40 0.16
CA LEU A 70 -4.54 -7.97 1.51
C LEU A 70 -4.91 -9.46 1.48
N TYR A 71 -5.89 -9.87 0.67
CA TYR A 71 -6.27 -11.27 0.46
C TYR A 71 -5.16 -12.11 -0.18
N LEU A 72 -4.37 -11.52 -1.09
CA LEU A 72 -3.21 -12.18 -1.71
C LEU A 72 -2.06 -12.37 -0.72
N LEU A 73 -1.94 -11.46 0.24
CA LEU A 73 -1.01 -11.56 1.37
C LEU A 73 -1.56 -12.44 2.51
N ASP A 74 -2.77 -13.01 2.37
CA ASP A 74 -3.59 -13.53 3.47
C ASP A 74 -3.50 -15.04 3.68
N LYS A 75 -2.36 -15.49 4.20
CA LYS A 75 -2.40 -16.61 5.16
C LYS A 75 -1.99 -16.20 6.57
N GLU A 76 -1.32 -15.06 6.75
CA GLU A 76 -0.83 -14.60 8.05
C GLU A 76 -1.39 -13.22 8.46
N ASN A 77 -2.16 -12.55 7.60
CA ASN A 77 -2.39 -11.11 7.67
C ASN A 77 -3.82 -10.66 8.08
N GLU A 78 -4.81 -11.56 8.17
CA GLU A 78 -6.19 -11.28 8.63
C GLU A 78 -6.25 -10.57 10.01
N GLN A 79 -5.20 -10.73 10.82
CA GLN A 79 -5.03 -10.10 12.13
C GLN A 79 -4.83 -8.57 12.03
N ILE A 80 -4.43 -8.03 10.88
CA ILE A 80 -4.18 -6.60 10.67
C ILE A 80 -5.48 -5.80 10.83
N LEU A 81 -6.63 -6.31 10.37
CA LEU A 81 -7.84 -5.50 10.29
C LEU A 81 -8.58 -5.30 11.61
N LYS A 82 -8.23 -6.06 12.67
CA LYS A 82 -9.08 -6.16 13.87
C LYS A 82 -8.83 -5.07 14.92
N ASN A 83 -7.64 -4.47 14.99
CA ASN A 83 -7.26 -3.60 16.13
C ASN A 83 -6.49 -2.31 15.77
N LYS A 84 -6.44 -1.92 14.49
CA LYS A 84 -5.44 -0.94 14.02
C LYS A 84 -6.03 0.43 13.73
N ARG A 85 -5.26 1.48 14.07
CA ARG A 85 -5.50 2.86 13.66
C ARG A 85 -5.04 2.98 12.20
N LEU A 86 -5.96 2.69 11.29
CA LEU A 86 -5.68 2.67 9.87
C LEU A 86 -6.01 4.02 9.24
N LEU A 87 -5.06 4.50 8.45
CA LEU A 87 -5.17 5.69 7.63
C LEU A 87 -5.14 5.26 6.16
N ARG A 88 -5.95 5.88 5.30
CA ARG A 88 -6.05 5.51 3.88
C ARG A 88 -5.85 6.70 2.97
N ASN A 89 -5.02 6.52 1.97
CA ASN A 89 -4.98 7.38 0.81
C ASN A 89 -5.36 6.51 -0.40
N TRP A 90 -6.37 6.94 -1.14
CA TRP A 90 -6.79 6.25 -2.35
C TRP A 90 -6.96 7.28 -3.45
N GLY A 91 -6.72 6.84 -4.68
CA GLY A 91 -7.03 7.63 -5.85
C GLY A 91 -6.95 6.82 -7.13
N GLN A 92 -7.19 7.51 -8.23
CA GLN A 92 -7.14 6.95 -9.57
C GLN A 92 -6.69 8.01 -10.56
N THR A 93 -6.05 7.54 -11.61
CA THR A 93 -5.79 8.26 -12.87
C THR A 93 -6.39 7.45 -14.01
N ASP A 94 -6.38 7.97 -15.24
CA ASP A 94 -7.06 7.41 -16.43
C ASP A 94 -7.20 5.88 -16.45
N LYS A 95 -6.11 5.15 -16.22
CA LYS A 95 -6.10 3.68 -16.24
C LYS A 95 -5.58 3.00 -14.97
N ASN A 96 -5.07 3.77 -14.01
CA ASN A 96 -4.40 3.21 -12.84
C ASN A 96 -5.12 3.64 -11.56
N THR A 97 -5.13 2.76 -10.58
CA THR A 97 -5.63 3.05 -9.23
C THR A 97 -4.51 2.88 -8.22
N TRP A 98 -4.60 3.58 -7.10
CA TRP A 98 -3.76 3.29 -5.95
C TRP A 98 -4.58 3.26 -4.67
N ASN A 99 -4.14 2.41 -3.75
CA ASN A 99 -4.73 2.29 -2.43
C ASN A 99 -3.60 2.09 -1.42
N TYR A 100 -3.28 3.15 -0.69
CA TYR A 100 -2.26 3.18 0.34
C TYR A 100 -2.94 3.15 1.70
N VAL A 101 -2.63 2.14 2.51
CA VAL A 101 -3.15 2.01 3.86
C VAL A 101 -1.97 2.04 4.82
N LEU A 102 -1.97 3.00 5.74
CA LEU A 102 -0.96 3.10 6.79
C LEU A 102 -1.54 2.58 8.10
N ASP A 103 -0.87 1.59 8.69
CA ASP A 103 -1.05 1.21 10.07
C ASP A 103 -0.12 2.03 10.96
N THR A 104 -0.68 3.00 11.69
CA THR A 104 0.09 3.90 12.55
C THR A 104 0.61 3.22 13.81
N VAL A 105 0.19 1.98 14.12
CA VAL A 105 0.66 1.23 15.29
C VAL A 105 1.94 0.46 14.94
N SER A 106 1.92 -0.32 13.86
CA SER A 106 3.10 -1.07 13.40
C SER A 106 4.01 -0.28 12.46
N CYS A 107 3.63 0.95 12.08
CA CYS A 107 4.38 1.78 11.14
C CYS A 107 4.57 1.10 9.77
N ARG A 108 3.50 0.45 9.29
CA ARG A 108 3.51 -0.28 8.00
C ARG A 108 2.58 0.38 7.00
N LEU A 109 3.09 0.64 5.80
CA LEU A 109 2.34 1.14 4.66
C LEU A 109 2.12 -0.01 3.68
N TYR A 110 0.86 -0.38 3.51
CA TYR A 110 0.40 -1.30 2.48
C TYR A 110 0.12 -0.49 1.23
N CYS A 111 0.88 -0.74 0.18
CA CYS A 111 0.82 -0.02 -1.09
C CYS A 111 0.24 -0.95 -2.15
N GLU A 112 -0.92 -0.62 -2.69
CA GLU A 112 -1.54 -1.35 -3.80
C GLU A 112 -1.63 -0.41 -5.00
N ILE A 113 -1.16 -0.86 -6.17
CA ILE A 113 -1.32 -0.18 -7.45
C ILE A 113 -2.05 -1.12 -8.40
N GLY A 114 -3.25 -0.71 -8.83
CA GLY A 114 -3.95 -1.34 -9.94
C GLY A 114 -3.51 -0.69 -11.25
N TYR A 115 -3.23 -1.51 -12.26
CA TYR A 115 -2.85 -1.08 -13.60
C TYR A 115 -3.69 -1.81 -14.65
N PRO A 116 -3.89 -1.23 -15.86
CA PRO A 116 -4.73 -1.87 -16.87
C PRO A 116 -4.08 -3.17 -17.33
N ASP A 117 -4.90 -4.20 -17.51
CA ASP A 117 -4.48 -5.46 -18.12
C ASP A 117 -3.78 -5.16 -19.45
N PRO A 118 -2.61 -5.76 -19.75
CA PRO A 118 -1.97 -5.67 -21.06
C PRO A 118 -2.90 -6.02 -22.23
N GLY A 119 -4.01 -6.73 -21.99
CA GLY A 119 -5.09 -7.01 -22.93
C GLY A 119 -5.98 -5.81 -23.31
N GLY A 120 -5.89 -4.67 -22.63
CA GLY A 120 -6.49 -3.41 -23.07
C GLY A 120 -8.02 -3.35 -23.08
N ASN A 121 -8.66 -3.80 -22.00
CA ASN A 121 -10.07 -3.44 -21.71
C ASN A 121 -10.15 -2.34 -20.65
#